data_AF-A0A6S7B4G4-F1
#
_entry.id   AF-A0A6S7B4G4-F1
#
_cell.length_a   1.000
_cell.length_b   1.000
_cell.length_c   1.000
_cell.angle_alpha   90.00
_cell.angle_beta   90.00
_cell.angle_gamma   90.00
#
_symmetry.space_group_name_H-M   'P 1'
#
loop_
_entity.id
_entity.type
_entity.pdbx_description
1 polymer ?
#
loop_
_entity_poly.entity_id
_entity_poly.type
_entity_poly.pdbx_seq_one_letter_code
_entity_poly.pdbx_strand_id
1 'polypeptide(L)'
;MVLQSAVAEHRNGNLDEAERLFRIILDVRPHHLEANYNLGTLSVQRQQPEAAISCFEIVIGSQPGKAEYWVSYIDALSQAGELNAARIMLEATQQRGLTGPAFDVLAHRLASGGSLSA
;
A
#
# COMPACT_ATOMS: atom_id res chain seq x y z
N MET A 1 -6.19 21.49 9.13
CA MET A 1 -6.69 20.22 9.73
C MET A 1 -5.52 19.26 9.87
N VAL A 2 -5.51 18.39 10.89
CA VAL A 2 -4.40 17.47 11.22
C VAL A 2 -3.93 16.66 9.99
N LEU A 3 -4.87 16.20 9.15
CA LEU A 3 -4.56 15.44 7.93
C LEU A 3 -3.72 16.22 6.91
N GLN A 4 -4.07 17.49 6.67
CA GLN A 4 -3.31 18.32 5.73
C GLN A 4 -1.90 18.61 6.25
N SER A 5 -1.74 18.75 7.56
CA SER A 5 -0.42 18.84 8.19
C SER A 5 0.36 17.55 8.02
N ALA A 6 -0.25 16.39 8.28
CA ALA A 6 0.39 15.08 8.12
C ALA A 6 0.91 14.86 6.69
N VAL A 7 0.07 15.18 5.70
CA VAL A 7 0.45 15.09 4.28
C VAL A 7 1.54 16.10 3.92
N ALA A 8 1.53 17.31 4.48
CA ALA A 8 2.58 18.29 4.27
C ALA A 8 3.93 17.82 4.85
N GLU A 9 3.93 17.32 6.07
CA GLU A 9 5.13 16.76 6.72
C GLU A 9 5.67 15.55 5.94
N HIS A 10 4.79 14.69 5.42
CA HIS A 10 5.18 13.55 4.58
C HIS A 10 5.88 14.02 3.30
N ARG A 11 5.31 15.03 2.61
CA ARG A 11 5.89 15.63 1.40
C ARG A 11 7.22 16.34 1.66
N ASN A 12 7.39 16.92 2.86
CA ASN A 12 8.63 17.56 3.27
C ASN A 12 9.72 16.56 3.71
N GLY A 13 9.42 15.26 3.74
CA GLY A 13 10.35 14.22 4.19
C GLY A 13 10.45 14.08 5.71
N ASN A 14 9.62 14.80 6.47
CA ASN A 14 9.56 14.72 7.93
C ASN A 14 8.73 13.49 8.33
N LEU A 15 9.26 12.29 8.03
CA LEU A 15 8.50 11.04 8.11
C LEU A 15 8.02 10.71 9.52
N ASP A 16 8.82 11.00 10.55
CA ASP A 16 8.42 10.73 11.94
C ASP A 16 7.23 11.59 12.39
N GLU A 17 7.21 12.87 12.00
CA GLU A 17 6.11 13.76 12.34
C GLU A 17 4.84 13.44 11.53
N ALA A 18 5.01 13.12 10.24
CA ALA A 18 3.91 12.66 9.40
C ALA A 18 3.24 11.41 9.99
N GLU A 19 4.04 10.41 10.35
CA GLU A 19 3.55 9.17 10.99
C GLU A 19 2.80 9.46 12.29
N ARG A 20 3.36 10.30 13.18
CA ARG A 20 2.71 10.71 14.42
C ARG A 20 1.35 11.33 14.17
N LEU A 21 1.25 12.24 13.19
CA LEU A 21 0.00 12.92 12.85
C LEU A 21 -1.03 11.97 12.22
N PHE A 22 -0.60 11.03 11.37
CA PHE A 22 -1.50 9.99 10.84
C PHE A 22 -2.03 9.09 11.96
N ARG A 23 -1.18 8.64 12.89
CA ARG A 23 -1.60 7.81 14.03
C ARG A 23 -2.63 8.53 14.91
N ILE A 24 -2.47 9.83 15.18
CA ILE A 24 -3.47 10.63 15.91
C ILE A 24 -4.85 10.61 15.22
N ILE A 25 -4.88 10.68 13.88
CA ILE A 25 -6.15 10.59 13.14
C ILE A 25 -6.76 9.21 13.32
N LEU A 26 -5.93 8.16 13.25
CA LEU A 26 -6.37 6.77 13.35
C LEU A 26 -6.79 6.38 14.77
N ASP A 27 -6.23 6.98 15.82
CA ASP A 27 -6.66 6.78 17.20
C ASP A 27 -8.13 7.20 17.41
N VAL A 28 -8.57 8.26 16.71
CA VAL A 28 -9.96 8.74 16.76
C VAL A 28 -10.83 8.07 15.71
N ARG A 29 -10.29 7.79 14.52
CA ARG A 29 -11.00 7.19 13.38
C ARG A 29 -10.15 6.08 12.75
N PRO A 30 -10.18 4.85 13.30
CA PRO A 30 -9.33 3.74 12.84
C PRO A 30 -9.51 3.40 11.35
N HIS A 31 -10.71 3.61 10.80
CA HIS A 31 -11.04 3.33 9.40
C HIS A 31 -10.93 4.58 8.49
N HIS A 32 -10.19 5.62 8.91
CA HIS A 32 -10.02 6.81 8.08
C HIS A 32 -9.18 6.49 6.84
N LEU A 33 -9.82 6.42 5.67
CA LEU A 33 -9.21 5.86 4.46
C LEU A 33 -7.95 6.60 4.03
N GLU A 34 -8.00 7.93 3.97
CA GLU A 34 -6.87 8.73 3.53
C GLU A 34 -5.68 8.66 4.51
N ALA A 35 -5.95 8.49 5.81
CA ALA A 35 -4.86 8.38 6.80
C ALA A 35 -4.23 6.99 6.75
N ASN A 36 -5.02 5.92 6.61
CA ASN A 36 -4.51 4.57 6.39
C ASN A 36 -3.70 4.48 5.09
N TYR A 37 -4.22 5.02 3.98
CA TYR A 37 -3.49 5.00 2.71
C TYR A 37 -2.12 5.69 2.82
N ASN A 38 -2.07 6.92 3.34
CA ASN A 38 -0.81 7.65 3.47
C ASN A 38 0.14 7.01 4.50
N LEU A 39 -0.37 6.48 5.62
CA LEU A 39 0.47 5.76 6.59
C LEU A 39 1.06 4.46 6.00
N GLY A 40 0.29 3.75 5.18
CA GLY A 40 0.78 2.59 4.43
C GLY A 40 1.88 2.97 3.44
N THR A 41 1.67 4.03 2.65
CA THR A 41 2.69 4.55 1.72
C THR A 41 3.97 4.99 2.45
N LEU A 42 3.83 5.67 3.59
CA LEU A 42 4.95 6.05 4.44
C LEU A 42 5.70 4.82 4.98
N SER A 43 4.97 3.77 5.40
CA SER A 43 5.57 2.54 5.89
C SER A 43 6.39 1.83 4.81
N VAL A 44 5.90 1.77 3.57
CA VAL A 44 6.67 1.29 2.42
C VAL A 44 7.92 2.14 2.19
N GLN A 45 7.82 3.47 2.24
CA GLN A 45 8.96 4.37 2.11
C GLN A 45 10.02 4.16 3.19
N ARG A 46 9.62 3.73 4.40
CA ARG A 46 10.51 3.37 5.51
C ARG A 46 11.07 1.95 5.44
N GLN A 47 10.86 1.23 4.33
CA GLN A 47 11.24 -0.19 4.20
C GLN A 47 10.59 -1.09 5.27
N GLN A 48 9.35 -0.75 5.65
CA GLN A 48 8.52 -1.52 6.58
C GLN A 48 7.23 -1.98 5.87
N PRO A 49 7.33 -2.77 4.79
CA PRO A 49 6.18 -3.14 3.97
C PRO A 49 5.14 -3.96 4.74
N GLU A 50 5.52 -4.72 5.77
CA GLU A 50 4.61 -5.52 6.58
C GLU A 50 3.59 -4.65 7.32
N ALA A 51 4.03 -3.49 7.85
CA ALA A 51 3.13 -2.53 8.51
C ALA A 51 2.18 -1.85 7.52
N ALA A 52 2.59 -1.73 6.26
CA ALA A 52 1.77 -1.14 5.21
C ALA A 52 0.59 -2.03 4.81
N ILE A 53 0.77 -3.36 4.85
CA ILE A 53 -0.25 -4.36 4.46
C ILE A 53 -1.56 -4.10 5.22
N SER A 54 -1.52 -4.04 6.56
CA SER A 54 -2.73 -3.83 7.37
C SER A 54 -3.41 -2.48 7.09
N CYS A 55 -2.63 -1.43 6.82
CA CYS A 55 -3.18 -0.14 6.42
C CYS A 55 -3.89 -0.23 5.06
N PHE A 56 -3.31 -0.96 4.12
CA PHE A 56 -3.86 -1.12 2.78
C PHE A 56 -5.08 -2.04 2.74
N GLU A 57 -5.14 -3.08 3.58
CA GLU A 57 -6.31 -3.95 3.75
C GLU A 57 -7.59 -3.16 4.08
N ILE A 58 -7.47 -2.15 4.95
CA ILE A 58 -8.59 -1.27 5.32
C ILE A 58 -9.13 -0.50 4.10
N VAL A 59 -8.25 0.02 3.25
CA VAL A 59 -8.66 0.87 2.13
C VAL A 59 -9.18 0.05 0.94
N ILE A 60 -8.60 -1.11 0.65
CA ILE A 60 -9.12 -2.03 -0.39
C ILE A 60 -10.48 -2.62 0.01
N GLY A 61 -10.69 -2.88 1.31
CA GLY A 61 -11.98 -3.35 1.82
C GLY A 61 -13.08 -2.30 1.70
N SER A 62 -12.73 -1.02 1.82
CA SER A 62 -13.68 0.09 1.75
C SER A 62 -13.96 0.56 0.32
N GLN A 63 -12.96 0.52 -0.58
CA GLN A 63 -13.09 0.96 -1.97
C GLN A 63 -12.47 -0.06 -2.94
N PRO A 64 -13.11 -1.23 -3.12
CA PRO A 64 -12.55 -2.33 -3.91
C PRO A 64 -12.40 -2.02 -5.40
N GLY A 65 -13.03 -0.96 -5.92
CA GLY A 65 -12.90 -0.52 -7.31
C GLY A 65 -11.73 0.43 -7.58
N LYS A 66 -11.03 0.93 -6.54
CA LYS A 66 -9.97 1.91 -6.73
C LYS A 66 -8.63 1.21 -6.99
N ALA A 67 -8.24 1.14 -8.27
CA ALA A 67 -7.03 0.47 -8.75
C ALA A 67 -5.75 0.87 -7.99
N GLU A 68 -5.60 2.15 -7.68
CA GLU A 68 -4.45 2.70 -6.92
C GLU A 68 -4.21 1.96 -5.60
N TYR A 69 -5.28 1.63 -4.85
CA TYR A 69 -5.14 0.94 -3.56
C TYR A 69 -4.68 -0.50 -3.71
N TRP A 70 -5.14 -1.18 -4.76
CA TRP A 70 -4.69 -2.54 -5.08
C TRP A 70 -3.23 -2.56 -5.52
N VAL A 71 -2.80 -1.58 -6.31
CA VAL A 71 -1.39 -1.44 -6.72
C VAL A 71 -0.50 -1.29 -5.48
N SER A 72 -0.82 -0.37 -4.56
CA SER A 72 -0.03 -0.18 -3.33
C SER A 72 -0.03 -1.41 -2.43
N TYR A 73 -1.17 -2.11 -2.31
CA TYR A 73 -1.26 -3.34 -1.53
C TYR A 73 -0.39 -4.48 -2.10
N ILE A 74 -0.51 -4.74 -3.41
CA ILE A 74 0.27 -5.79 -4.09
C ILE A 74 1.77 -5.44 -4.07
N ASP A 75 2.10 -4.16 -4.24
CA ASP A 75 3.47 -3.66 -4.13
C ASP A 75 4.05 -3.91 -2.73
N ALA A 76 3.29 -3.61 -1.67
CA ALA A 76 3.69 -3.89 -0.29
C ALA A 76 3.90 -5.38 -0.03
N LEU A 77 2.97 -6.24 -0.48
CA LEU A 77 3.15 -7.71 -0.39
C LEU A 77 4.42 -8.17 -1.10
N SER A 78 4.68 -7.63 -2.30
CA SER A 78 5.90 -7.94 -3.05
C SER A 78 7.17 -7.50 -2.32
N GLN A 79 7.17 -6.34 -1.66
CA GLN A 79 8.32 -5.82 -0.92
C GLN A 79 8.54 -6.55 0.41
N ALA A 80 7.47 -7.05 1.04
CA ALA A 80 7.53 -7.90 2.23
C ALA A 80 8.00 -9.34 1.94
N GLY A 81 8.27 -9.69 0.67
CA GLY A 81 8.66 -11.04 0.27
C GLY A 81 7.49 -12.03 0.16
N GLU A 82 6.25 -11.57 0.36
CA GLU A 82 5.01 -12.35 0.22
C GLU A 82 4.62 -12.52 -1.26
N LEU A 83 5.56 -13.02 -2.06
CA LEU A 83 5.47 -13.08 -3.53
C LEU A 83 4.28 -13.91 -4.02
N ASN A 84 3.94 -14.98 -3.31
CA ASN A 84 2.80 -15.83 -3.65
C ASN A 84 1.47 -15.09 -3.43
N ALA A 85 1.32 -14.40 -2.30
CA ALA A 85 0.15 -13.58 -2.04
C ALA A 85 0.03 -12.44 -3.05
N ALA A 86 1.14 -11.75 -3.34
CA ALA A 86 1.18 -10.67 -4.33
C ALA A 86 0.69 -11.14 -5.71
N ARG A 87 1.13 -12.33 -6.15
CA ARG A 87 0.72 -12.92 -7.43
C ARG A 87 -0.77 -13.28 -7.46
N ILE A 88 -1.26 -13.96 -6.42
CA ILE A 88 -2.68 -14.32 -6.30
C ILE A 88 -3.56 -13.07 -6.37
N MET A 89 -3.17 -12.01 -5.64
CA MET A 89 -3.94 -10.77 -5.60
C MET A 89 -3.87 -9.99 -6.91
N LEU A 90 -2.72 -9.99 -7.58
CA LEU A 90 -2.59 -9.44 -8.93
C LEU A 90 -3.54 -10.12 -9.91
N GLU A 91 -3.53 -11.45 -9.97
CA GLU A 91 -4.42 -12.23 -10.85
C GLU A 91 -5.90 -11.95 -10.53
N ALA A 92 -6.26 -11.94 -9.23
CA ALA A 92 -7.63 -11.69 -8.79
C ALA A 92 -8.12 -10.28 -9.17
N THR A 93 -7.26 -9.26 -9.07
CA THR A 93 -7.63 -7.88 -9.45
C THR A 93 -7.79 -7.73 -10.97
N GLN A 94 -6.94 -8.38 -11.76
CA GLN A 94 -7.05 -8.39 -13.22
C GLN A 94 -8.34 -9.09 -13.70
N GLN A 95 -8.72 -10.20 -13.08
CA GLN A 95 -10.00 -10.88 -13.38
C GLN A 95 -11.23 -10.00 -13.09
N ARG A 96 -11.11 -9.04 -12.18
CA ARG A 96 -12.13 -8.04 -11.88
C ARG A 96 -12.11 -6.82 -12.82
N GLY A 97 -11.20 -6.82 -13.80
CA GLY A 97 -11.02 -5.72 -14.76
C GLY A 97 -10.13 -4.58 -14.26
N LEU A 98 -9.44 -4.75 -13.12
CA LEU A 98 -8.43 -3.79 -12.67
C LEU A 98 -7.10 -4.11 -13.37
N THR A 99 -6.83 -3.37 -14.44
CA THR A 99 -5.64 -3.54 -15.29
C THR A 99 -5.01 -2.18 -15.59
N GLY A 100 -3.82 -2.19 -16.21
CA GLY A 100 -3.13 -0.99 -16.66
C GLY A 100 -1.64 -0.99 -16.32
N PRO A 101 -0.91 0.08 -16.69
CA PRO A 101 0.55 0.10 -16.67
C PRO A 101 1.17 -0.25 -15.31
N ALA A 102 0.53 0.17 -14.21
CA ALA A 102 1.01 -0.14 -12.87
C ALA A 102 0.91 -1.64 -12.54
N PHE A 103 -0.16 -2.32 -12.97
CA PHE A 103 -0.30 -3.76 -12.80
C PHE A 103 0.68 -4.53 -13.69
N ASP A 104 0.97 -4.03 -14.89
CA ASP A 104 1.95 -4.63 -15.80
C ASP A 104 3.37 -4.57 -15.20
N VAL A 105 3.73 -3.45 -14.57
CA VAL A 105 5.00 -3.31 -13.83
C VAL A 105 5.07 -4.31 -12.69
N LEU A 106 4.00 -4.46 -11.90
CA LEU A 106 3.94 -5.46 -10.82
C LEU A 106 4.09 -6.89 -11.35
N ALA A 107 3.41 -7.21 -12.47
CA ALA A 107 3.51 -8.52 -13.12
C ALA A 107 4.95 -8.83 -13.53
N HIS A 108 5.63 -7.88 -14.19
CA HIS A 108 7.02 -8.06 -14.58
C HIS A 108 7.92 -8.28 -13.36
N ARG A 109 7.76 -7.48 -12.30
CA ARG A 109 8.58 -7.58 -11.09
C ARG A 109 8.41 -8.95 -10.41
N LEU A 110 7.16 -9.41 -10.27
CA LEU A 110 6.82 -10.70 -9.65
C LEU A 110 7.26 -11.91 -10.50
N ALA A 111 7.33 -11.76 -11.82
CA ALA A 111 7.88 -12.78 -12.72
C ALA A 111 9.41 -12.89 -12.56
N SER A 112 10.12 -11.77 -12.44
CA SER A 112 11.57 -11.77 -12.24
C SER A 112 12.02 -12.25 -10.85
N GLY A 113 11.17 -12.12 -9.83
CA GLY A 113 11.46 -12.57 -8.46
C GLY A 113 11.28 -14.07 -8.21
N GLY A 114 10.73 -14.82 -9.18
CA GLY A 114 10.44 -16.26 -9.05
C GLY A 114 11.58 -17.19 -9.51
N SER A 115 12.69 -16.66 -10.04
CA SER A 115 13.73 -17.44 -10.70
C SER A 115 14.89 -17.88 -9.79
N LEU A 116 14.61 -18.30 -8.55
CA LEU A 116 15.62 -18.86 -7.62
C LEU A 116 15.12 -20.13 -6.89
N SER A 117 14.49 -21.04 -7.64
CA SER A 117 14.41 -22.45 -7.24
C SER A 117 14.68 -23.33 -8.44
N ALA A 118 15.97 -23.62 -8.66
CA ALA A 118 16.43 -24.75 -9.47
C ALA A 118 16.80 -25.91 -8.53
#